data_AF-A0A967RJE5-F1
#
_entry.id   AF-A0A967RJE5-F1
#
_cell.length_a   1.000
_cell.length_b   1.000
_cell.length_c   1.000
_cell.angle_alpha   90.00
_cell.angle_beta   90.00
_cell.angle_gamma   90.00
#
_symmetry.space_group_name_H-M   'P 1'
#
loop_
_entity.id
_entity.type
_entity.pdbx_description
1 polymer ?
#
loop_
_entity_poly.entity_id
_entity_poly.type
_entity_poly.pdbx_seq_one_letter_code
_entity_poly.pdbx_strand_id
1 'polypeptide(L)'
;MRLGLAFPEQIETPTIELAVELPPDTQSAMVVWPLTGIKQGRYLIDRCYLEAVSPWGLWSVRSATSVRMEIRVYPSLFDEHKNLSGLFLNRGLGIHAQRQVGKGRDFEQLREYLPGDSFEDIHWKTTAKRGLPITKVYQIERTQQIYVIIDASRLSARSSTTSKPAGIGGDGHSADETAP
;
A
#
# COMPACT_ATOMS: atom_id res chain seq x y z
N MET A 1 40.44 -9.99 1.02
CA MET A 1 39.71 -11.27 1.24
C MET A 1 38.43 -11.23 0.42
N ARG A 2 37.94 -12.34 -0.12
CA ARG A 2 36.63 -12.40 -0.80
C ARG A 2 35.63 -13.08 0.13
N LEU A 3 34.45 -12.49 0.21
CA LEU A 3 33.32 -12.96 1.01
C LEU A 3 32.21 -13.39 0.03
N GLY A 4 31.72 -14.61 0.16
CA GLY A 4 30.60 -15.14 -0.61
C GLY A 4 29.47 -15.59 0.33
N LEU A 5 28.23 -15.31 -0.04
CA LEU A 5 27.05 -15.79 0.67
C LEU A 5 26.19 -16.62 -0.28
N ALA A 6 25.67 -17.75 0.21
CA ALA A 6 24.75 -18.58 -0.55
C ALA A 6 23.34 -17.98 -0.46
N PHE A 7 23.07 -16.96 -1.28
CA PHE A 7 21.74 -16.39 -1.39
C PHE A 7 20.79 -17.39 -2.07
N PRO A 8 19.56 -17.55 -1.55
CA PRO A 8 18.54 -18.35 -2.22
C PRO A 8 18.04 -17.66 -3.49
N GLU A 9 17.50 -18.44 -4.43
CA GLU A 9 17.07 -17.96 -5.76
C GLU A 9 16.05 -16.81 -5.74
N GLN A 10 15.37 -16.60 -4.61
CA GLN A 10 14.39 -15.53 -4.44
C GLN A 10 15.01 -14.18 -4.05
N ILE A 11 16.33 -14.14 -3.85
CA ILE A 11 17.09 -12.92 -3.57
C ILE A 11 18.06 -12.70 -4.72
N GLU A 12 17.85 -11.63 -5.47
CA GLU A 12 18.75 -11.21 -6.53
C GLU A 12 19.88 -10.37 -5.94
N THR A 13 21.09 -10.63 -6.37
CA THR A 13 22.24 -9.78 -6.06
C THR A 13 23.08 -9.59 -7.30
N PRO A 14 23.50 -8.34 -7.61
CA PRO A 14 24.40 -8.07 -8.73
C PRO A 14 25.83 -8.55 -8.46
N THR A 15 26.14 -8.93 -7.21
CA THR A 15 27.51 -9.29 -6.79
C THR A 15 27.43 -10.48 -5.84
N ILE A 16 27.82 -11.66 -6.30
CA ILE A 16 27.79 -12.92 -5.50
C ILE A 16 29.00 -13.00 -4.55
N GLU A 17 30.09 -12.32 -4.89
CA GLU A 17 31.31 -12.28 -4.11
C GLU A 17 31.75 -10.84 -3.89
N LEU A 18 31.99 -10.46 -2.64
CA LEU A 18 32.47 -9.13 -2.29
C LEU A 18 33.93 -9.18 -1.84
N ALA A 19 34.76 -8.32 -2.42
CA ALA A 19 36.11 -8.09 -1.91
C ALA A 19 36.01 -7.23 -0.63
N VAL A 20 36.47 -7.79 0.48
CA VAL A 20 36.54 -7.13 1.79
C VAL A 20 38.02 -6.97 2.17
N GLU A 21 38.41 -5.74 2.45
CA GLU A 21 39.68 -5.42 3.08
C GLU A 21 39.47 -5.36 4.59
N LEU A 22 40.20 -6.21 5.32
CA LEU A 22 40.23 -6.21 6.78
C LEU A 22 41.55 -5.56 7.20
N PRO A 23 41.53 -4.36 7.81
CA PRO A 23 42.74 -3.74 8.33
C PRO A 23 43.39 -4.66 9.38
N PRO A 24 44.74 -4.65 9.52
CA PRO A 24 45.49 -5.61 10.34
C PRO A 24 45.17 -5.69 11.84
N ASP A 25 44.25 -4.88 12.36
CA ASP A 25 43.90 -4.78 13.78
C ASP A 25 42.37 -4.73 14.03
N THR A 26 41.59 -5.06 13.00
CA THR A 26 40.13 -4.94 13.06
C THR A 26 39.47 -6.32 13.19
N GLN A 27 38.82 -6.57 14.33
CA GLN A 27 38.11 -7.82 14.59
C GLN A 27 36.75 -7.92 13.85
N SER A 28 36.22 -6.80 13.36
CA SER A 28 34.92 -6.74 12.67
C SER A 28 34.92 -5.70 11.56
N ALA A 29 34.52 -6.08 10.35
CA ALA A 29 34.24 -5.13 9.27
C ALA A 29 32.74 -5.09 8.96
N MET A 30 32.23 -3.90 8.69
CA MET A 30 30.89 -3.73 8.16
C MET A 30 30.94 -3.86 6.64
N VAL A 31 30.05 -4.68 6.11
CA VAL A 31 29.97 -4.97 4.68
C VAL A 31 28.60 -4.56 4.18
N VAL A 32 28.56 -3.74 3.13
CA VAL A 32 27.32 -3.34 2.47
C VAL A 32 27.12 -4.22 1.24
N TRP A 33 25.97 -4.90 1.19
CA TRP A 33 25.64 -5.81 0.10
C TRP A 33 24.33 -5.39 -0.57
N PRO A 34 24.31 -5.09 -1.88
CA PRO A 34 23.08 -4.80 -2.60
C PRO A 34 22.27 -6.07 -2.82
N LEU A 35 21.04 -6.09 -2.29
CA LEU A 35 20.12 -7.23 -2.34
C LEU A 35 18.74 -6.75 -2.80
N THR A 36 18.12 -7.51 -3.70
CA THR A 36 16.75 -7.28 -4.18
C THR A 36 15.91 -8.51 -3.91
N GLY A 37 14.86 -8.38 -3.10
CA GLY A 37 13.93 -9.48 -2.83
C GLY A 37 12.92 -9.63 -3.97
N ILE A 38 12.96 -10.76 -4.68
CA ILE A 38 12.03 -11.05 -5.80
C ILE A 38 10.69 -11.55 -5.26
N LYS A 39 10.71 -12.36 -4.20
CA LYS A 39 9.51 -13.00 -3.64
C LYS A 39 9.40 -12.76 -2.14
N GLN A 40 8.21 -12.39 -1.68
CA GLN A 40 7.92 -12.25 -0.26
C GLN A 40 8.19 -13.56 0.49
N GLY A 41 8.86 -13.46 1.64
CA GLY A 41 9.20 -14.63 2.43
C GLY A 41 10.25 -14.36 3.48
N ARG A 42 10.56 -15.42 4.23
CA ARG A 42 11.68 -15.48 5.16
C ARG A 42 12.72 -16.42 4.58
N TYR A 43 13.95 -15.95 4.47
CA TYR A 43 15.05 -16.66 3.84
C TYR A 43 16.18 -16.80 4.83
N LEU A 44 16.62 -18.04 5.06
CA LEU A 44 17.71 -18.35 5.98
C LEU A 44 18.99 -18.59 5.20
N ILE A 45 20.07 -17.96 5.63
CA ILE A 45 21.43 -18.21 5.14
C ILE A 45 22.19 -18.90 6.26
N ASP A 46 22.58 -20.15 6.01
CA ASP A 46 23.23 -21.03 6.97
C ASP A 46 24.76 -21.08 6.83
N ARG A 47 25.29 -20.58 5.69
CA ARG A 47 26.70 -20.68 5.33
C ARG A 47 27.22 -19.41 4.69
N CYS A 48 28.46 -19.10 5.05
CA CYS A 48 29.25 -18.05 4.47
C CYS A 48 30.58 -18.63 3.98
N TYR A 49 30.97 -18.27 2.76
CA TYR A 49 32.21 -18.69 2.14
C TYR A 49 33.22 -17.55 2.18
N LEU A 50 34.44 -17.90 2.55
CA LEU A 50 35.54 -16.96 2.76
C LEU A 50 36.70 -17.44 1.90
N GLU A 51 37.22 -16.58 1.03
CA GLU A 51 38.43 -16.87 0.25
C GLU A 51 39.50 -15.82 0.56
N ALA A 52 40.61 -16.26 1.16
CA ALA A 52 41.76 -15.42 1.42
C ALA A 52 42.91 -15.84 0.52
N VAL A 53 43.56 -14.86 -0.11
CA VAL A 53 44.76 -15.09 -0.92
C VAL A 53 45.98 -14.82 -0.04
N SER A 54 47.02 -15.64 -0.16
CA SER A 54 48.30 -15.41 0.53
C SER A 54 48.88 -14.04 0.19
N PRO A 55 49.68 -13.42 1.07
CA PRO A 55 50.28 -12.10 0.83
C PRO A 55 51.11 -12.02 -0.47
N TRP A 56 51.65 -13.15 -0.93
CA TRP A 56 52.44 -13.27 -2.17
C TRP A 56 51.64 -13.81 -3.37
N GLY A 57 50.34 -14.08 -3.23
CA GLY A 57 49.50 -14.56 -4.33
C GLY A 57 49.75 -16.02 -4.76
N LEU A 58 50.55 -16.77 -4.02
CA LEU A 58 50.99 -18.12 -4.40
C LEU A 58 49.95 -19.22 -4.14
N TRP A 59 49.07 -19.02 -3.16
CA TRP A 59 47.93 -19.91 -2.87
C TRP A 59 46.73 -19.12 -2.35
N SER A 60 45.54 -19.72 -2.47
CA SER A 60 44.32 -19.25 -1.83
C SER A 60 43.79 -20.29 -0.85
N VAL A 61 43.21 -19.82 0.25
CA VAL A 61 42.54 -20.62 1.26
C VAL A 61 41.06 -20.29 1.19
N ARG A 62 40.24 -21.32 0.98
CA ARG A 62 38.78 -21.22 1.04
C ARG A 62 38.30 -21.87 2.33
N SER A 63 37.47 -21.16 3.08
CA SER A 63 36.84 -21.65 4.30
C SER A 63 35.33 -21.43 4.21
N ALA A 64 34.56 -22.42 4.65
CA ALA A 64 33.12 -22.29 4.80
C ALA A 64 32.80 -22.20 6.30
N THR A 65 32.18 -21.10 6.69
CA THR A 65 31.78 -20.84 8.07
C THR A 65 30.26 -20.95 8.16
N SER A 66 29.76 -21.71 9.13
CA SER A 66 28.33 -21.73 9.42
C SER A 66 27.90 -20.39 10.03
N VAL A 67 26.92 -19.73 9.42
CA VAL A 67 26.34 -18.45 9.88
C VAL A 67 24.84 -18.67 10.03
N ARG A 68 24.17 -17.97 10.95
CA ARG A 68 22.70 -18.00 11.04
C ARG A 68 22.18 -16.61 10.77
N MET A 69 21.89 -16.31 9.51
CA MET A 69 21.34 -15.04 9.07
C MET A 69 19.93 -15.24 8.51
N GLU A 70 19.03 -14.31 8.80
CA GLU A 70 17.64 -14.31 8.30
C GLU A 70 17.38 -13.03 7.51
N ILE A 71 16.94 -13.17 6.26
CA ILE A 71 16.50 -12.07 5.40
C ILE A 71 14.98 -12.16 5.28
N ARG A 72 14.28 -11.06 5.60
CA ARG A 72 12.81 -10.97 5.50
C ARG A 72 12.43 -10.00 4.39
N VAL A 73 11.77 -10.52 3.36
CA VAL A 73 11.21 -9.72 2.27
C VAL A 73 9.72 -9.51 2.57
N TYR A 74 9.34 -8.26 2.82
CA TYR A 74 7.96 -7.85 3.12
C TYR A 74 7.20 -7.50 1.84
N PRO A 75 5.85 -7.60 1.85
CA PRO A 75 5.04 -7.16 0.73
C PRO A 75 5.16 -5.64 0.53
N SER A 76 5.18 -5.19 -0.72
CA SER A 76 5.15 -3.77 -1.06
C SER A 76 3.74 -3.22 -0.82
N LEU A 77 3.53 -2.60 0.35
CA LEU A 77 2.24 -1.95 0.67
C LEU A 77 1.91 -0.78 -0.27
N PHE A 78 2.91 -0.24 -0.97
CA PHE A 78 2.76 0.93 -1.83
C PHE A 78 2.01 0.65 -3.14
N ASP A 79 2.04 -0.59 -3.65
CA ASP A 79 1.35 -0.93 -4.91
C ASP A 79 -0.17 -1.00 -4.73
N GLU A 80 -0.65 -1.35 -3.52
CA GLU A 80 -2.08 -1.49 -3.23
C GLU A 80 -2.83 -0.15 -3.11
N HIS A 81 -2.14 0.96 -2.84
CA HIS A 81 -2.77 2.28 -2.76
C HIS A 81 -3.46 2.69 -4.08
N LYS A 82 -2.94 2.25 -5.23
CA LYS A 82 -3.54 2.55 -6.56
C LYS A 82 -4.84 1.80 -6.82
N ASN A 83 -5.01 0.61 -6.25
CA ASN A 83 -6.25 -0.18 -6.39
C ASN A 83 -7.27 0.17 -5.29
N LEU A 84 -6.80 0.58 -4.12
CA LEU A 84 -7.67 1.01 -3.01
C LEU A 84 -8.47 2.28 -3.34
N SER A 85 -7.90 3.24 -4.07
CA SER A 85 -8.60 4.47 -4.47
C SER A 85 -9.87 4.18 -5.29
N GLY A 86 -9.85 3.18 -6.17
CA GLY A 86 -11.03 2.73 -6.91
C GLY A 86 -12.13 2.13 -6.03
N LEU A 87 -11.76 1.47 -4.93
CA LEU A 87 -12.72 0.93 -3.96
C LEU A 87 -13.33 2.01 -3.07
N PHE A 88 -12.58 3.07 -2.74
CA PHE A 88 -13.10 4.21 -1.98
C PHE A 88 -13.98 5.13 -2.84
N LEU A 89 -13.66 5.30 -4.13
CA LEU A 89 -14.42 6.17 -5.03
C LEU A 89 -15.72 5.50 -5.55
N ASN A 90 -15.75 4.17 -5.69
CA ASN A 90 -16.93 3.43 -6.18
C ASN A 90 -17.97 3.06 -5.10
N ARG A 91 -17.79 3.48 -3.84
CA ARG A 91 -18.82 3.35 -2.79
C ARG A 91 -19.95 4.39 -2.89
N GLY A 92 -20.41 4.65 -4.11
CA GLY A 92 -21.76 5.16 -4.37
C GLY A 92 -22.83 4.06 -4.34
N LEU A 93 -22.42 2.78 -4.33
CA LEU A 93 -23.32 1.61 -4.34
C LEU A 93 -23.40 0.99 -2.94
N GLY A 94 -24.31 1.52 -2.11
CA GLY A 94 -24.55 0.97 -0.77
C GLY A 94 -25.01 1.97 0.28
N ILE A 95 -25.23 3.23 -0.07
CA ILE A 95 -26.02 4.11 0.76
C ILE A 95 -27.47 3.67 0.58
N HIS A 96 -27.90 2.65 1.33
CA HIS A 96 -29.26 2.70 1.85
C HIS A 96 -29.34 4.05 2.55
N ALA A 97 -29.87 5.04 1.84
CA ALA A 97 -30.33 6.26 2.44
C ALA A 97 -31.46 5.81 3.35
N GLN A 98 -31.10 5.39 4.56
CA GLN A 98 -32.05 5.23 5.63
C GLN A 98 -32.75 6.57 5.69
N ARG A 99 -34.04 6.56 5.37
CA ARG A 99 -34.85 7.76 5.26
C ARG A 99 -34.91 8.34 6.67
N GLN A 100 -33.99 9.25 6.98
CA GLN A 100 -33.81 9.74 8.33
C GLN A 100 -34.83 10.85 8.53
N VAL A 101 -35.81 10.57 9.39
CA VAL A 101 -36.89 11.51 9.72
C VAL A 101 -36.37 12.44 10.80
N GLY A 102 -36.14 13.71 10.46
CA GLY A 102 -35.78 14.75 11.44
C GLY A 102 -35.04 15.92 10.79
N LYS A 103 -35.33 17.14 11.26
CA LYS A 103 -34.46 18.31 11.04
C LYS A 103 -33.24 18.07 11.95
N GLY A 104 -32.03 18.11 11.40
CA GLY A 104 -30.82 17.88 12.20
C GLY A 104 -30.70 18.82 13.39
N ARG A 105 -29.73 18.60 14.29
CA ARG A 105 -29.53 19.45 15.47
C ARG A 105 -28.46 20.51 15.27
N ASP A 106 -27.62 20.35 14.26
CA ASP A 106 -26.50 21.26 14.01
C ASP A 106 -26.92 22.39 13.10
N PHE A 107 -26.78 23.62 13.59
CA PHE A 107 -27.05 24.83 12.83
C PHE A 107 -26.10 24.90 11.62
N GLU A 108 -26.69 25.01 10.43
CA GLU A 108 -25.96 25.12 9.16
C GLU A 108 -25.86 26.58 8.72
N GLN A 109 -27.02 27.23 8.52
CA GLN A 109 -27.07 28.64 8.12
C GLN A 109 -28.39 29.33 8.48
N LEU A 110 -28.42 30.66 8.34
CA LEU A 110 -29.64 31.47 8.35
C LEU A 110 -30.07 31.74 6.91
N ARG A 111 -31.35 31.53 6.60
CA ARG A 111 -31.95 31.89 5.31
C ARG A 111 -33.24 32.69 5.49
N GLU A 112 -33.70 33.34 4.43
CA GLU A 112 -35.02 33.95 4.43
C GLU A 112 -36.12 32.89 4.57
N TYR A 113 -37.16 33.25 5.31
CA TYR A 113 -38.33 32.40 5.51
C TYR A 113 -39.05 32.16 4.18
N LEU A 114 -39.39 30.89 3.93
CA LEU A 114 -40.25 30.50 2.84
C LEU A 114 -41.59 29.99 3.40
N PRO A 115 -42.72 30.26 2.71
CA PRO A 115 -44.00 29.67 3.08
C PRO A 115 -43.90 28.14 3.16
N GLY A 116 -44.14 27.58 4.35
CA GLY A 116 -43.96 26.15 4.64
C GLY A 116 -42.90 25.86 5.69
N ASP A 117 -42.07 26.85 6.04
CA ASP A 117 -41.14 26.75 7.16
C ASP A 117 -41.87 26.78 8.51
N SER A 118 -41.31 26.11 9.53
CA SER A 118 -41.88 26.15 10.88
C SER A 118 -41.61 27.51 11.52
N PHE A 119 -42.61 28.09 12.17
CA PHE A 119 -42.47 29.34 12.94
C PHE A 119 -41.50 29.19 14.13
N GLU A 120 -41.32 27.96 14.63
CA GLU A 120 -40.35 27.64 15.71
C GLU A 120 -38.89 27.84 15.25
N ASP A 121 -38.63 27.73 13.95
CA ASP A 121 -37.30 27.87 13.37
C ASP A 121 -36.92 29.33 13.09
N ILE A 122 -37.84 30.29 13.32
CA ILE A 122 -37.59 31.72 13.09
C ILE A 122 -36.58 32.26 14.09
N HIS A 123 -35.53 32.87 13.56
CA HIS A 123 -34.54 33.59 14.35
C HIS A 123 -34.99 35.03 14.60
N TRP A 124 -35.78 35.23 15.66
CA TRP A 124 -36.39 36.53 16.00
C TRP A 124 -35.39 37.68 16.12
N LYS A 125 -34.20 37.43 16.68
CA LYS A 125 -33.16 38.47 16.81
C LYS A 125 -32.64 38.97 15.46
N THR A 126 -32.51 38.08 14.47
CA THR A 126 -32.05 38.47 13.13
C THR A 126 -33.19 39.09 12.34
N THR A 127 -34.40 38.55 12.51
CA THR A 127 -35.63 39.10 11.93
C THR A 127 -35.84 40.55 12.36
N ALA A 128 -35.70 40.85 13.66
CA ALA A 128 -35.82 42.21 14.19
C ALA A 128 -34.76 43.17 13.62
N LYS A 129 -33.54 42.68 13.36
CA LYS A 129 -32.45 43.50 12.80
C LYS A 129 -32.60 43.74 11.29
N ARG A 130 -33.10 42.75 10.54
CA ARG A 130 -33.21 42.81 9.07
C ARG A 130 -34.56 43.30 8.56
N GLY A 131 -35.60 43.32 9.41
CA GLY A 131 -36.96 43.70 9.03
C GLY A 131 -37.68 42.66 8.15
N LEU A 132 -37.09 41.48 7.97
CA LEU A 132 -37.61 40.38 7.15
C LEU A 132 -37.50 39.06 7.93
N PRO A 133 -38.46 38.12 7.85
CA PRO A 133 -38.41 36.87 8.60
C PRO A 133 -37.25 35.98 8.16
N ILE A 134 -36.41 35.58 9.13
CA ILE A 134 -35.23 34.73 8.91
C ILE A 134 -35.40 33.40 9.65
N THR A 135 -35.13 32.29 8.97
CA THR A 135 -35.27 30.91 9.44
C THR A 135 -33.90 30.24 9.64
N LYS A 136 -33.74 29.46 10.72
CA LYS A 136 -32.58 28.61 10.96
C LYS A 136 -32.67 27.33 10.11
N VAL A 137 -31.62 27.02 9.36
CA VAL A 137 -31.44 25.75 8.66
C VAL A 137 -30.53 24.87 9.51
N TYR A 138 -30.92 23.61 9.70
CA TYR A 138 -30.12 22.63 10.42
C TYR A 138 -29.72 21.49 9.49
N GLN A 139 -28.46 21.09 9.59
CA GLN A 139 -27.92 19.95 8.86
C GLN A 139 -28.04 18.70 9.71
N ILE A 140 -28.44 17.60 9.08
CA ILE A 140 -28.44 16.28 9.71
C ILE A 140 -26.98 15.84 9.88
N GLU A 141 -26.57 15.59 11.12
CA GLU A 141 -25.27 15.02 11.43
C GLU A 141 -25.14 13.64 10.75
N ARG A 142 -24.14 13.49 9.88
CA ARG A 142 -23.82 12.22 9.22
C ARG A 142 -22.66 11.55 9.96
N THR A 143 -22.94 10.88 11.07
CA THR A 143 -21.94 10.05 11.74
C THR A 143 -21.84 8.70 11.02
N GLN A 144 -20.87 8.53 10.12
CA GLN A 144 -20.61 7.22 9.51
C GLN A 144 -19.73 6.39 10.45
N GLN A 145 -20.29 5.34 11.05
CA GLN A 145 -19.53 4.35 11.81
C GLN A 145 -18.90 3.35 10.83
N ILE A 146 -17.57 3.20 10.87
CA ILE A 146 -16.83 2.24 10.03
C ILE A 146 -16.27 1.15 10.94
N TYR A 147 -16.68 -0.10 10.69
CA TYR A 147 -16.12 -1.27 11.37
C TYR A 147 -15.17 -1.99 10.42
N VAL A 148 -13.94 -2.22 10.88
CA VAL A 148 -12.95 -3.04 10.17
C VAL A 148 -12.82 -4.36 10.92
N ILE A 149 -13.26 -5.44 10.28
CA ILE A 149 -13.11 -6.80 10.81
C ILE A 149 -12.01 -7.47 10.00
N ILE A 150 -10.92 -7.84 10.68
CA ILE A 150 -9.77 -8.50 10.06
C ILE A 150 -9.83 -9.97 10.43
N ASP A 151 -9.91 -10.85 9.43
CA ASP A 151 -9.68 -12.27 9.63
C ASP A 151 -8.17 -12.52 9.72
N ALA A 152 -7.68 -12.87 10.91
CA ALA A 152 -6.28 -13.24 11.16
C ALA A 152 -6.03 -14.76 11.09
N SER A 153 -6.94 -15.53 10.48
CA SER A 153 -6.77 -16.96 10.28
C SER A 153 -5.61 -17.28 9.33
N ARG A 154 -5.11 -18.52 9.38
CA ARG A 154 -4.03 -19.00 8.49
C ARG A 154 -4.41 -18.92 7.00
N LEU A 155 -5.70 -18.94 6.69
CA LEU A 155 -6.20 -18.88 5.32
C LEU A 155 -6.08 -17.47 4.72
N SER A 156 -6.08 -16.43 5.55
CA SER A 156 -5.91 -15.03 5.13
C SER A 156 -4.55 -14.73 4.51
N ALA A 157 -3.54 -15.55 4.77
CA ALA A 157 -2.19 -15.39 4.21
C ALA A 157 -2.03 -15.96 2.79
N ARG A 158 -3.08 -16.53 2.19
CA ARG A 158 -3.02 -17.05 0.82
C ARG A 158 -2.99 -15.88 -0.16
N SER A 159 -1.94 -15.79 -0.97
CA SER A 159 -1.91 -14.87 -2.09
C SER A 159 -3.08 -15.18 -3.04
N SER A 160 -4.01 -14.24 -3.21
CA SER A 160 -5.03 -14.37 -4.24
C SER A 160 -4.35 -14.27 -5.60
N THR A 161 -4.29 -15.37 -6.33
CA THR A 161 -3.94 -15.35 -7.75
C THR A 161 -5.06 -14.64 -8.50
N THR A 162 -4.95 -13.32 -8.63
CA THR A 162 -5.81 -12.54 -9.51
C THR A 162 -5.44 -12.93 -10.93
N SER A 163 -6.18 -13.88 -11.52
CA SER A 163 -6.12 -14.14 -12.95
C SER A 163 -6.58 -12.87 -13.67
N LYS A 164 -5.64 -12.18 -14.32
CA LYS A 164 -5.94 -11.08 -15.24
C LYS A 164 -7.03 -11.57 -16.22
N PRO A 165 -8.19 -10.90 -16.33
CA PRO A 165 -9.17 -11.30 -17.32
C PRO A 165 -8.52 -11.17 -18.70
N ALA A 166 -8.56 -12.27 -19.47
CA ALA A 166 -8.04 -12.32 -20.82
C ALA A 166 -8.70 -11.19 -21.63
N GLY A 167 -7.89 -10.28 -22.15
CA GLY A 167 -8.37 -9.24 -23.05
C GLY A 167 -9.03 -9.90 -24.24
N ILE A 168 -10.29 -9.54 -24.49
CA ILE A 168 -11.02 -9.91 -25.71
C ILE A 168 -10.21 -9.34 -26.87
N GLY A 169 -9.63 -10.22 -27.68
CA GLY A 169 -8.95 -9.87 -28.92
C GLY A 169 -9.94 -9.17 -29.85
N GLY A 170 -9.59 -7.98 -30.30
CA GLY A 170 -10.27 -7.36 -31.42
C GLY A 170 -9.89 -8.12 -32.68
N ASP A 171 -10.84 -8.87 -33.22
CA ASP A 171 -10.72 -9.50 -34.54
C ASP A 171 -10.49 -8.41 -35.59
N GLY A 172 -9.36 -8.52 -36.29
CA GLY A 172 -9.07 -7.72 -37.47
C GLY A 172 -10.00 -8.13 -38.60
N HIS A 173 -10.86 -7.19 -39.03
CA HIS A 173 -11.53 -7.27 -40.32
C HIS A 173 -10.68 -6.48 -41.33
N SER A 174 -9.92 -7.20 -42.15
CA SER A 174 -9.29 -6.67 -43.36
C SER A 174 -10.38 -6.37 -44.38
N ALA A 175 -10.71 -5.10 -44.55
CA ALA A 175 -11.46 -4.62 -45.71
C ALA A 175 -10.48 -4.48 -46.89
N ASP A 176 -10.57 -5.44 -47.79
CA ASP A 176 -10.13 -5.35 -49.18
C ASP A 176 -11.10 -4.39 -49.90
N GLU A 177 -10.66 -3.20 -50.29
CA GLU A 177 -11.37 -2.39 -51.28
C GLU A 177 -10.35 -1.63 -52.14
N THR A 178 -10.13 -2.22 -53.32
CA THR A 178 -9.41 -1.66 -54.45
C THR A 178 -10.23 -0.51 -55.04
N ALA A 179 -9.64 0.68 -55.15
CA ALA A 179 -10.14 1.76 -55.98
C ALA A 179 -9.18 1.98 -57.17
N PRO A 180 -9.70 2.36 -58.35
CA PRO A 180 -8.98 2.36 -59.62
C PRO A 180 -7.92 3.46 -59.75
#